data_AF-A0A2S1KRJ9-F1
#
_entry.id   AF-A0A2S1KRJ9-F1
#
_cell.length_a   1.000
_cell.length_b   1.000
_cell.length_c   1.000
_cell.angle_alpha   90.00
_cell.angle_beta   90.00
_cell.angle_gamma   90.00
#
_symmetry.space_group_name_H-M   'P 1'
#
loop_
_entity.id
_entity.type
_entity.pdbx_description
1 polymer ?
#
loop_
_entity_poly.entity_id
_entity_poly.type
_entity_poly.pdbx_seq_one_letter_code
_entity_poly.pdbx_strand_id
1 'polypeptide(L)'
;MADLMKQAFSDVGDYVEFGATDQYATKTVFKGGKQEEEYILDVNGEPIIHHQSWVQLKDKSVVDTSLIKKVSIGRDGVVLDLYDKQKAQERLLAEINKSQQDELESARMRRVIADAIIAEAKAAAIQTTGAEQERQDEQIDRLLAGIEIIAQEERRKADEENG
;
A
#
# COMPACT_ATOMS: atom_id res chain seq x y z
N MET A 1 -4.90 1.47 -6.30
CA MET A 1 -3.56 2.09 -6.16
C MET A 1 -3.16 2.95 -7.34
N ALA A 2 -3.15 2.41 -8.56
CA ALA A 2 -2.70 3.15 -9.75
C ALA A 2 -3.40 4.52 -9.91
N ASP A 3 -4.72 4.58 -9.79
CA ASP A 3 -5.45 5.86 -9.93
C ASP A 3 -5.16 6.86 -8.79
N LEU A 4 -4.98 6.36 -7.55
CA LEU A 4 -4.57 7.19 -6.42
C LEU A 4 -3.16 7.76 -6.63
N MET A 5 -2.24 6.96 -7.19
CA MET A 5 -0.90 7.42 -7.54
C MET A 5 -0.96 8.50 -8.62
N LYS A 6 -1.73 8.28 -9.69
CA LYS A 6 -1.90 9.29 -10.75
C LYS A 6 -2.45 10.60 -10.18
N GLN A 7 -3.45 10.54 -9.30
CA GLN A 7 -4.02 11.73 -8.64
C GLN A 7 -3.04 12.40 -7.66
N ALA A 8 -2.29 11.61 -6.89
CA ALA A 8 -1.33 12.10 -5.90
C ALA A 8 -0.14 12.85 -6.51
N PHE A 9 0.18 12.58 -7.78
CA PHE A 9 1.30 13.19 -8.49
C PHE A 9 0.87 14.05 -9.68
N SER A 10 -0.42 14.32 -9.83
CA SER A 10 -0.92 15.19 -10.90
C SER A 10 -0.37 16.62 -10.80
N ASP A 11 -0.22 17.26 -11.95
CA ASP A 11 0.10 18.68 -12.10
C ASP A 11 -0.89 19.33 -13.07
N VAL A 12 -1.39 20.51 -12.72
CA VAL A 12 -2.27 21.30 -13.59
C VAL A 12 -1.52 21.80 -14.84
N GLY A 13 -0.20 22.03 -14.74
CA GLY A 13 0.65 22.45 -15.86
C GLY A 13 0.75 21.41 -16.98
N ASP A 14 0.42 20.15 -16.71
CA ASP A 14 0.34 19.12 -17.73
C ASP A 14 -0.83 19.37 -18.70
N TYR A 15 -1.87 20.08 -18.25
CA TYR A 15 -3.13 20.27 -18.98
C TYR A 15 -3.29 21.66 -19.61
N VAL A 16 -2.54 22.64 -19.14
CA VAL A 16 -2.69 24.05 -19.56
C VAL A 16 -1.42 24.60 -20.18
N GLU A 17 -1.61 25.48 -21.14
CA GLU A 17 -0.61 26.42 -21.63
C GLU A 17 -1.11 27.83 -21.34
N PHE A 18 -0.21 28.71 -20.92
CA PHE A 18 -0.56 30.09 -20.64
C PHE A 18 0.60 31.01 -20.99
N GLY A 19 0.26 32.25 -21.28
CA GLY A 19 1.23 33.26 -21.66
C GLY A 19 0.63 34.65 -21.67
N ALA A 20 1.42 35.60 -22.15
CA ALA A 20 1.00 36.97 -22.39
C ALA A 20 1.26 37.32 -23.85
N THR A 21 0.37 38.15 -24.41
CA THR A 21 0.53 38.71 -25.75
C THR A 21 0.25 40.20 -25.71
N ASP A 22 1.02 40.92 -26.51
CA ASP A 22 0.84 42.35 -26.74
C ASP A 22 -0.01 42.50 -28.00
N GLN A 23 -1.12 43.22 -27.90
CA GLN A 23 -2.00 43.48 -29.03
C GLN A 23 -2.23 44.97 -29.16
N TYR A 24 -2.13 45.48 -30.38
CA TYR A 24 -2.47 46.88 -30.64
C TYR A 24 -3.96 47.10 -30.42
N ALA A 25 -4.30 48.18 -29.73
CA ALA A 25 -5.66 48.63 -29.60
C ALA A 25 -6.19 49.06 -30.98
N THR A 26 -7.20 48.39 -31.51
CA THR A 26 -7.86 48.76 -32.76
C THR A 26 -9.29 49.21 -32.52
N LYS A 27 -9.76 50.14 -33.34
CA LYS A 27 -11.17 50.51 -33.44
C LYS A 27 -11.71 50.10 -34.80
N THR A 28 -12.93 49.58 -34.81
CA THR A 28 -13.64 49.30 -36.05
C THR A 28 -14.17 50.60 -36.64
N VAL A 29 -13.88 50.85 -37.92
CA VAL A 29 -14.36 52.00 -38.69
C VAL A 29 -14.95 51.56 -40.01
N PHE A 30 -15.98 52.27 -40.46
CA PHE A 30 -16.60 52.05 -41.76
C PHE A 30 -16.13 53.12 -42.73
N LYS A 31 -15.33 52.71 -43.72
CA LYS A 31 -14.89 53.58 -44.82
C LYS A 31 -15.32 52.96 -46.15
N GLY A 32 -15.99 53.77 -46.98
CA GLY A 32 -16.41 53.34 -48.32
C GLY A 32 -17.33 52.10 -48.36
N GLY A 33 -18.12 51.86 -47.31
CA GLY A 33 -19.00 50.69 -47.20
C GLY A 33 -18.30 49.38 -46.81
N LYS A 34 -17.01 49.42 -46.43
CA LYS A 34 -16.27 48.28 -45.87
C LYS A 34 -15.91 48.53 -44.42
N GLN A 35 -15.85 47.45 -43.65
CA GLN A 35 -15.37 47.45 -42.28
C GLN A 35 -13.84 47.33 -42.29
N GLU A 36 -13.16 48.28 -41.68
CA GLU A 36 -11.70 48.33 -41.53
C GLU A 36 -11.34 48.51 -40.05
N GLU A 37 -10.12 48.11 -39.68
CA GLU A 37 -9.56 48.32 -38.34
C GLU A 37 -8.48 49.39 -38.39
N GLU A 38 -8.59 50.41 -37.53
CA GLU A 38 -7.56 51.45 -37.37
C GLU A 38 -6.97 51.39 -35.96
N TYR A 39 -5.66 51.60 -35.83
CA TYR A 39 -5.00 51.69 -34.54
C TYR A 39 -5.50 52.89 -33.74
N ILE A 40 -5.70 52.67 -32.45
CA ILE A 40 -5.95 53.73 -31.48
C ILE A 40 -4.59 54.28 -31.08
N LEU A 41 -4.40 55.58 -31.30
CA LEU A 41 -3.16 56.28 -30.98
C LEU A 41 -3.27 56.95 -29.61
N ASP A 42 -2.14 57.03 -28.91
CA ASP A 42 -1.99 57.79 -27.67
C ASP A 42 -1.88 59.31 -27.94
N VAL A 43 -1.61 60.08 -26.89
CA VAL A 43 -1.45 61.55 -26.99
C VAL A 43 -0.22 61.98 -27.81
N ASN A 44 0.74 61.08 -28.04
CA ASN A 44 1.96 61.32 -28.81
C ASN A 44 1.83 60.83 -30.27
N GLY A 45 0.72 60.18 -30.62
CA GLY A 45 0.49 59.60 -31.94
C GLY A 45 1.03 58.17 -32.11
N GLU A 46 1.43 57.50 -31.03
CA GLU A 46 1.91 56.12 -31.04
C GLU A 46 0.76 55.13 -30.78
N PRO A 47 0.73 53.95 -31.42
CA PRO A 47 -0.30 52.94 -31.17
C PRO A 47 -0.33 52.47 -29.71
N ILE A 48 -1.51 52.45 -29.11
CA ILE A 48 -1.71 51.90 -27.77
C ILE A 48 -1.55 50.37 -27.83
N ILE A 49 -0.78 49.82 -26.90
CA ILE A 49 -0.59 48.37 -26.73
C ILE A 49 -1.38 47.90 -25.51
N HIS A 50 -2.16 46.84 -25.69
CA HIS A 50 -2.83 46.10 -24.63
C HIS A 50 -2.05 44.82 -24.33
N HIS A 51 -1.72 44.63 -23.05
CA HIS A 51 -1.17 43.37 -22.55
C HIS A 51 -2.33 42.45 -22.17
N GLN A 52 -2.44 41.29 -22.83
CA GLN A 52 -3.46 40.30 -22.54
C GLN A 52 -2.82 38.96 -22.17
N SER A 53 -3.18 38.44 -21.00
CA SER A 53 -2.85 37.07 -20.60
C SER A 53 -3.86 36.09 -21.20
N TRP A 54 -3.40 34.91 -21.56
CA TRP A 54 -4.25 33.83 -22.08
C TRP A 54 -3.93 32.50 -21.39
N VAL A 55 -4.93 31.63 -21.33
CA VAL A 55 -4.82 30.24 -20.86
C VAL A 55 -5.57 29.35 -21.86
N GLN A 56 -4.95 28.28 -22.33
CA GLN A 56 -5.53 27.30 -23.22
C GLN A 56 -5.29 25.88 -22.69
N LEU A 57 -6.19 24.96 -23.03
CA LEU A 57 -6.00 23.54 -22.75
C LEU A 57 -5.14 22.91 -23.82
N LYS A 58 -4.26 21.99 -23.42
CA LYS A 58 -3.55 21.12 -24.35
C LYS A 58 -4.51 20.11 -24.99
N ASP A 59 -4.08 19.55 -26.12
CA ASP A 59 -4.86 18.53 -26.82
C ASP A 59 -5.12 17.31 -25.94
N LYS A 60 -6.33 16.76 -26.00
CA LYS A 60 -6.73 15.56 -25.25
C LYS A 60 -5.78 14.38 -25.48
N SER A 61 -5.24 14.23 -26.69
CA SER A 61 -4.38 13.10 -27.07
C SER A 61 -3.06 13.07 -26.32
N VAL A 62 -2.64 14.20 -25.72
CA VAL A 62 -1.35 14.32 -25.01
C VAL A 62 -1.50 14.45 -23.49
N VAL A 63 -2.73 14.39 -22.96
CA VAL A 63 -3.00 14.57 -21.51
C VAL A 63 -3.86 13.43 -20.94
N ASP A 64 -3.66 13.08 -19.68
CA ASP A 64 -4.48 12.06 -18.99
C ASP A 64 -5.78 12.66 -18.45
N THR A 65 -6.85 12.64 -19.26
CA THR A 65 -8.13 13.23 -18.87
C THR A 65 -8.80 12.54 -17.67
N SER A 66 -8.32 11.37 -17.22
CA SER A 66 -8.88 10.70 -16.03
C SER A 66 -8.67 11.47 -14.72
N LEU A 67 -7.74 12.42 -14.71
CA LEU A 67 -7.41 13.27 -13.57
C LEU A 67 -8.25 14.55 -13.47
N ILE A 68 -9.05 14.83 -14.51
CA ILE A 68 -9.90 16.01 -14.57
C ILE A 68 -11.15 15.77 -13.72
N LYS A 69 -11.32 16.59 -12.68
CA LYS A 69 -12.52 16.61 -11.84
C LYS A 69 -13.63 17.42 -12.49
N LYS A 70 -13.27 18.55 -13.09
CA LYS A 70 -14.22 19.46 -13.77
C LYS A 70 -13.50 20.26 -14.84
N VAL A 71 -14.19 20.48 -15.96
CA VAL A 71 -13.80 21.45 -16.98
C VAL A 71 -15.02 22.28 -17.35
N SER A 72 -14.86 23.60 -17.46
CA SER A 72 -15.93 24.52 -17.87
C SER A 72 -15.35 25.77 -18.53
N ILE A 73 -16.17 26.47 -19.33
CA ILE A 73 -15.81 27.76 -19.91
C ILE A 73 -16.52 28.84 -19.09
N GLY A 74 -15.73 29.70 -18.44
CA GLY A 74 -16.20 30.88 -17.73
C GLY A 74 -16.23 32.11 -18.63
N ARG A 75 -16.51 33.27 -18.04
CA ARG A 75 -16.54 34.57 -18.75
C ARG A 75 -15.22 34.91 -19.41
N ASP A 76 -14.11 34.61 -18.74
CA ASP A 76 -12.77 35.08 -19.10
C ASP A 76 -11.83 33.94 -19.54
N GLY A 77 -12.34 32.70 -19.69
CA GLY A 77 -11.53 31.57 -20.15
C GLY A 77 -11.94 30.22 -19.56
N VAL A 78 -11.07 29.23 -19.75
CA VAL A 78 -11.29 27.87 -19.26
C VAL A 78 -11.03 27.79 -17.76
N VAL A 79 -11.92 27.10 -17.04
CA VAL A 79 -11.75 26.68 -15.65
C VAL A 79 -11.54 25.18 -15.64
N LEU A 80 -10.37 24.75 -15.14
CA LEU A 80 -9.97 23.37 -15.03
C LEU A 80 -9.70 23.02 -13.56
N ASP A 81 -10.45 22.05 -13.03
CA ASP A 81 -10.23 21.51 -11.70
C ASP A 81 -9.70 20.07 -11.82
N LEU A 82 -8.60 19.77 -11.13
CA LEU A 82 -8.11 18.42 -10.93
C LEU A 82 -8.65 17.83 -9.61
N TYR A 83 -8.50 16.51 -9.44
CA TYR A 83 -8.71 15.89 -8.13
C TYR A 83 -7.71 16.42 -7.09
N ASP A 84 -8.14 16.42 -5.83
CA ASP A 84 -7.35 16.92 -4.72
C ASP A 84 -6.09 16.06 -4.49
N LYS A 85 -4.95 16.65 -4.81
CA LYS A 85 -3.62 16.03 -4.71
C LYS A 85 -3.26 15.65 -3.29
N GLN A 86 -3.54 16.52 -2.31
CA GLN A 86 -3.18 16.28 -0.91
C GLN A 86 -4.01 15.12 -0.35
N LYS A 87 -5.31 15.13 -0.61
CA LYS A 87 -6.20 14.04 -0.21
C LYS A 87 -5.84 12.71 -0.88
N ALA A 88 -5.41 12.73 -2.14
CA ALA A 88 -4.94 11.53 -2.82
C ALA A 88 -3.63 11.00 -2.21
N GLN A 89 -2.69 11.88 -1.86
CA GLN A 89 -1.44 11.52 -1.17
C GLN A 89 -1.70 10.93 0.21
N GLU A 90 -2.59 11.52 1.00
CA GLU A 90 -2.98 11.00 2.32
C GLU A 90 -3.56 9.58 2.22
N ARG A 91 -4.47 9.35 1.27
CA ARG A 91 -5.06 8.02 1.03
C ARG A 91 -4.03 7.00 0.56
N LEU A 92 -3.13 7.42 -0.33
CA LEU A 92 -2.06 6.57 -0.83
C LEU A 92 -1.12 6.14 0.31
N LEU A 93 -0.71 7.08 1.16
CA LEU A 93 0.13 6.80 2.32
C LEU A 93 -0.59 5.89 3.32
N ALA A 94 -1.86 6.16 3.60
CA ALA A 94 -2.66 5.34 4.52
C ALA A 94 -2.71 3.88 4.07
N GLU A 95 -2.85 3.63 2.76
CA GLU A 95 -2.93 2.25 2.30
C GLU A 95 -1.57 1.57 2.12
N ILE A 96 -0.50 2.30 1.81
CA ILE A 96 0.87 1.78 1.91
C ILE A 96 1.19 1.35 3.35
N ASN A 97 0.73 2.12 4.35
CA ASN A 97 0.92 1.78 5.75
C ASN A 97 0.08 0.56 6.14
N LYS A 98 -1.17 0.49 5.66
CA LYS A 98 -2.05 -0.66 5.91
C LYS A 98 -1.46 -1.94 5.33
N SER A 99 -0.96 -1.93 4.09
CA SER A 99 -0.38 -3.13 3.47
C SER A 99 0.84 -3.63 4.24
N GLN A 100 1.70 -2.72 4.72
CA GLN A 100 2.84 -3.07 5.57
C GLN A 100 2.42 -3.65 6.93
N GLN A 101 1.36 -3.10 7.53
CA GLN A 101 0.80 -3.66 8.77
C GLN A 101 0.22 -5.06 8.54
N ASP A 102 -0.54 -5.27 7.47
CA ASP A 102 -1.13 -6.57 7.12
C ASP A 102 -0.03 -7.62 6.90
N GLU A 103 1.05 -7.26 6.22
CA GLU A 103 2.21 -8.14 6.04
C GLU A 103 2.90 -8.47 7.38
N LEU A 104 3.11 -7.48 8.25
CA LEU A 104 3.71 -7.67 9.55
C LEU A 104 2.85 -8.58 10.45
N GLU A 105 1.55 -8.34 10.49
CA GLU A 105 0.60 -9.16 11.25
C GLU A 105 0.55 -10.59 10.71
N SER A 106 0.59 -10.78 9.38
CA SER A 106 0.70 -12.12 8.78
C SER A 106 1.98 -12.86 9.18
N ALA A 107 3.11 -12.14 9.28
CA ALA A 107 4.38 -12.71 9.72
C ALA A 107 4.34 -13.08 11.20
N ARG A 108 3.76 -12.23 12.05
CA ARG A 108 3.53 -12.49 13.47
C ARG A 108 2.64 -13.71 13.68
N MET A 109 1.51 -13.82 12.97
CA MET A 109 0.64 -14.99 13.04
C MET A 109 1.36 -16.27 12.63
N ARG A 110 2.13 -16.26 11.53
CA ARG A 110 2.93 -17.43 11.11
C ARG A 110 3.93 -17.86 12.17
N ARG A 111 4.58 -16.90 12.83
CA ARG A 111 5.48 -17.19 13.95
C ARG A 111 4.73 -17.80 15.13
N VAL A 112 3.59 -17.25 15.53
CA VAL A 112 2.78 -17.79 16.63
C VAL A 112 2.34 -19.23 16.34
N ILE A 113 1.90 -19.50 15.10
CA ILE A 113 1.53 -20.86 14.67
C ILE A 113 2.74 -21.79 14.72
N ALA A 114 3.91 -21.35 14.21
CA ALA A 114 5.13 -22.15 14.27
C ALA A 114 5.56 -22.43 15.71
N ASP A 115 5.52 -21.42 16.59
CA ASP A 115 5.86 -21.54 18.01
C ASP A 115 4.87 -22.51 18.71
N ALA A 116 3.58 -22.46 18.37
CA ALA A 116 2.56 -23.39 18.88
C ALA A 116 2.80 -24.83 18.41
N ILE A 117 3.08 -25.04 17.12
CA ILE A 117 3.41 -26.36 16.55
C ILE A 117 4.66 -26.93 17.24
N ILE A 118 5.69 -26.11 17.45
CA ILE A 118 6.92 -26.52 18.14
C ILE A 118 6.60 -26.90 19.59
N ALA A 119 5.76 -26.12 20.28
CA ALA A 119 5.37 -26.41 21.67
C ALA A 119 4.57 -27.72 21.77
N GLU A 120 3.64 -27.97 20.86
CA GLU A 120 2.86 -29.21 20.78
C GLU A 120 3.77 -30.41 20.49
N ALA A 121 4.66 -30.31 19.50
CA ALA A 121 5.60 -31.37 19.16
C ALA A 121 6.55 -31.68 20.34
N LYS A 122 7.03 -30.64 21.04
CA LYS A 122 7.86 -30.81 22.23
C LYS A 122 7.10 -31.46 23.38
N ALA A 123 5.85 -31.07 23.62
CA ALA A 123 5.01 -31.67 24.66
C ALA A 123 4.73 -33.16 24.36
N ALA A 124 4.41 -33.50 23.12
CA ALA A 124 4.19 -34.88 22.68
C ALA A 124 5.45 -35.75 22.83
N ALA A 125 6.62 -35.20 22.48
CA ALA A 125 7.90 -35.89 22.68
C ALA A 125 8.17 -36.19 24.16
N ILE A 126 7.96 -35.21 25.05
CA ILE A 126 8.14 -35.38 26.51
C ILE A 126 7.19 -36.45 27.06
N GLN A 127 5.92 -36.45 26.65
CA GLN A 127 4.95 -37.48 27.07
C GLN A 127 5.38 -38.88 26.62
N THR A 128 5.89 -38.99 25.39
CA THR A 128 6.35 -40.28 24.85
C THR A 128 7.57 -40.78 25.63
N THR A 129 8.57 -39.92 25.87
CA THR A 129 9.74 -40.29 26.67
C THR A 129 9.35 -40.70 28.09
N GLY A 130 8.45 -39.96 28.75
CA GLY A 130 7.96 -40.31 30.08
C GLY A 130 7.27 -41.67 30.12
N ALA A 131 6.38 -41.94 29.16
CA ALA A 131 5.70 -43.23 29.05
C ALA A 131 6.65 -44.40 28.74
N GLU A 132 7.72 -44.16 27.98
CA GLU A 132 8.78 -45.16 27.75
C GLU A 132 9.57 -45.45 29.02
N GLN A 133 9.89 -44.43 29.81
CA GLN A 133 10.58 -44.57 31.09
C GLN A 133 9.75 -45.35 32.10
N GLU A 134 8.46 -45.02 32.26
CA GLU A 134 7.54 -45.75 33.14
C GLU A 134 7.45 -47.24 32.76
N ARG A 135 7.37 -47.54 31.45
CA ARG A 135 7.35 -48.94 30.97
C ARG A 135 8.67 -49.68 31.25
N GLN A 136 9.81 -49.00 31.15
CA GLN A 136 11.10 -49.59 31.48
C GLN A 136 11.21 -49.88 32.97
N ASP A 137 10.81 -48.93 33.81
CA ASP A 137 10.81 -49.09 35.28
C ASP A 137 9.91 -50.26 35.71
N GLU A 138 8.69 -50.37 35.15
CA GLU A 138 7.80 -51.50 35.41
C GLU A 138 8.37 -52.86 34.96
N GLN A 139 9.16 -52.91 33.89
CA GLN A 139 9.82 -54.14 33.44
C GLN A 139 10.94 -54.55 34.39
N ILE A 140 11.71 -53.57 34.88
CA ILE A 140 12.78 -53.80 35.86
C ILE A 140 12.20 -54.36 37.17
N ASP A 141 11.13 -53.75 37.68
CA ASP A 141 10.47 -54.21 38.92
C ASP A 141 9.97 -55.65 38.79
N ARG A 142 9.37 -56.01 37.65
CA ARG A 142 8.92 -57.39 37.38
C ARG A 142 10.07 -58.38 37.34
N LEU A 143 11.20 -58.01 36.73
CA LEU A 143 12.39 -58.86 36.67
C LEU A 143 12.99 -59.09 38.06
N LEU A 144 13.09 -58.04 38.87
CA LEU A 144 13.59 -58.11 40.24
C LEU A 144 12.70 -59.04 41.10
N ALA A 145 11.38 -58.88 41.03
CA ALA A 145 10.44 -59.75 41.73
C ALA A 145 10.59 -61.23 41.30
N GLY A 146 10.79 -61.49 40.00
CA GLY A 146 11.04 -62.85 39.50
C GLY A 146 12.34 -63.45 40.04
N ILE A 147 13.42 -62.68 40.09
CA ILE A 147 14.71 -63.11 40.66
C ILE A 147 14.57 -63.42 42.15
N GLU A 148 13.84 -62.61 42.91
CA GLU A 148 13.58 -62.86 44.34
C GLU A 148 12.81 -64.16 44.57
N ILE A 149 11.78 -64.43 43.76
CA ILE A 149 11.02 -65.68 43.82
C ILE A 149 11.94 -66.88 43.57
N ILE A 150 12.75 -66.84 42.50
CA ILE A 150 13.70 -67.91 42.17
C ILE A 150 14.71 -68.11 43.31
N ALA A 151 15.25 -67.03 43.88
CA ALA A 151 16.19 -67.10 44.98
C ALA A 151 15.56 -67.71 46.26
N GLN A 152 14.29 -67.44 46.53
CA GLN A 152 13.56 -68.06 47.64
C GLN A 152 13.29 -69.55 47.40
N GLU A 153 12.93 -69.94 46.18
CA GLU A 153 12.75 -71.35 45.81
C GLU A 153 14.05 -72.15 45.93
N GLU A 154 15.17 -71.60 45.45
CA GLU A 154 16.48 -72.26 45.56
C GLU A 154 16.94 -72.39 47.02
N ARG A 155 16.69 -71.39 47.87
CA ARG A 155 16.94 -71.51 49.32
C ARG A 155 16.09 -72.60 49.97
N ARG A 156 14.79 -72.68 49.62
CA ARG A 156 13.91 -73.75 50.12
C ARG A 156 14.39 -75.15 49.72
N LYS A 157 14.80 -75.34 48.47
CA LYS A 157 15.35 -76.63 48.01
C LYS A 157 16.65 -77.00 48.75
N ALA A 158 17.53 -76.03 48.99
CA ALA A 158 18.77 -76.27 49.73
C ALA A 158 18.54 -76.60 51.22
N ASP A 159 17.48 -76.08 51.82
CA ASP A 159 17.07 -76.40 53.19
C ASP A 159 16.39 -77.79 53.27
N GLU A 160 15.66 -78.22 52.22
CA GLU A 160 15.05 -79.55 52.12
C GLU A 160 16.06 -80.67 51.82
N GLU A 161 17.19 -80.39 51.16
CA GLU A 161 18.26 -81.38 50.92
C GLU A 161 19.23 -81.57 52.11
N ASN A 162 19.23 -80.65 53.09
CA ASN A 162 20.14 -80.69 54.26
C ASN A 162 19.46 -81.07 55.59
N GLY A 163 18.16 -81.42 55.58
CA GLY A 163 17.40 -81.90 56.75
C GLY A 163 17.17 -83.40 56.73
#